data_AF-A0A6A4USZ3-F1
#
_entry.id   AF-A0A6A4USZ3-F1
#
_cell.length_a   1.000
_cell.length_b   1.000
_cell.length_c   1.000
_cell.angle_alpha   90.00
_cell.angle_beta   90.00
_cell.angle_gamma   90.00
#
_symmetry.space_group_name_H-M   'P 1'
#
loop_
_entity.id
_entity.type
_entity.pdbx_description
1 polymer ?
#
loop_
_entity_poly.entity_id
_entity_poly.type
_entity_poly.pdbx_seq_one_letter_code
_entity_poly.pdbx_strand_id
1 'polypeptide(L)'
;MPDQKKEIWIHRISHHYNVAKPLLDEQGYLTIGYADLNDPRSDFLKRNLFKDFSSFNAFIKTTKHYNASRFSLHRFLALFKTGDLIVVPDLEAFSIYEVVEGSKTIRGCTITPFKTLQEQEVTIGKADRNLYTHDGTKMIDLGFAVKVKPVSIVGLNGRTKDCVDLPVSDFADELLASALKIKSINGDITHLTKSIENALRIYKN
;
A
#
# COMPACT_ATOMS: atom_id res chain seq x y z
N MET A 1 -5.80 2.52 26.64
CA MET A 1 -6.50 3.00 25.43
C MET A 1 -7.41 1.88 24.98
N PRO A 2 -8.66 2.13 24.56
CA PRO A 2 -9.49 1.06 24.03
C PRO A 2 -8.75 0.45 22.83
N ASP A 3 -8.57 -0.87 22.82
CA ASP A 3 -7.97 -1.60 21.70
C ASP A 3 -8.76 -1.26 20.45
N GLN A 4 -8.22 -0.35 19.65
CA GLN A 4 -8.84 0.03 18.39
C GLN A 4 -8.79 -1.23 17.51
N LYS A 5 -9.97 -1.74 17.14
CA LYS A 5 -10.09 -2.97 16.35
C LYS A 5 -9.25 -2.81 15.08
N LYS A 6 -8.20 -3.63 14.98
CA LYS A 6 -7.26 -3.70 13.85
C LYS A 6 -8.05 -4.09 12.59
N GLU A 7 -8.09 -3.22 11.59
CA GLU A 7 -8.70 -3.55 10.29
C GLU A 7 -7.66 -4.28 9.43
N ILE A 8 -8.16 -5.15 8.54
CA ILE A 8 -7.30 -5.91 7.62
C ILE A 8 -7.74 -5.57 6.21
N TRP A 9 -6.78 -5.08 5.43
CA TRP A 9 -6.97 -4.66 4.07
C TRP A 9 -6.17 -5.52 3.11
N ILE A 10 -6.64 -5.65 1.88
CA ILE A 10 -5.84 -6.12 0.75
C ILE A 10 -5.43 -4.91 -0.08
N HIS A 11 -4.15 -4.85 -0.48
CA HIS A 11 -3.63 -3.85 -1.41
C HIS A 11 -2.85 -4.53 -2.54
N ARG A 12 -3.30 -4.38 -3.79
CA ARG A 12 -2.61 -4.91 -4.96
C ARG A 12 -1.74 -3.84 -5.62
N ILE A 13 -0.46 -4.13 -5.75
CA ILE A 13 0.48 -3.33 -6.53
C ILE A 13 0.35 -3.73 -8.00
N SER A 14 -0.58 -3.11 -8.73
CA SER A 14 -0.75 -3.37 -10.18
C SER A 14 -0.19 -2.25 -11.06
N HIS A 15 -0.04 -1.05 -10.51
CA HIS A 15 0.42 0.12 -11.25
C HIS A 15 1.88 0.41 -10.92
N HIS A 16 2.71 0.63 -11.95
CA HIS A 16 4.15 0.83 -11.80
C HIS A 16 4.85 -0.22 -10.91
N TYR A 17 4.48 -1.51 -11.02
CA TYR A 17 5.03 -2.60 -10.19
C TYR A 17 6.57 -2.58 -10.10
N ASN A 18 7.22 -2.35 -11.23
CA ASN A 18 8.66 -2.21 -11.37
C ASN A 18 9.31 -1.17 -10.43
N VAL A 19 8.56 -0.14 -10.04
CA VAL A 19 9.03 0.96 -9.19
C VAL A 19 8.45 0.80 -7.78
N ALA A 20 7.16 0.46 -7.67
CA ALA A 20 6.44 0.37 -6.41
C ALA A 20 6.91 -0.78 -5.53
N LYS A 21 7.30 -1.93 -6.10
CA LYS A 21 7.79 -3.08 -5.32
C LYS A 21 9.14 -2.79 -4.64
N PRO A 22 10.20 -2.30 -5.33
CA PRO A 22 11.44 -1.90 -4.65
C PRO A 22 11.22 -0.82 -3.59
N LEU A 23 10.35 0.15 -3.86
CA LEU A 23 10.04 1.21 -2.91
C LEU A 23 9.33 0.68 -1.63
N LEU A 24 8.51 -0.36 -1.77
CA LEU A 24 7.94 -1.11 -0.63
C LEU A 24 9.01 -1.92 0.10
N ASP A 25 9.78 -2.72 -0.63
CA ASP A 25 10.71 -3.71 -0.05
C ASP A 25 11.89 -3.03 0.65
N GLU A 26 12.50 -2.02 0.01
CA GLU A 26 13.69 -1.36 0.52
C GLU A 26 13.35 -0.23 1.51
N GLN A 27 12.20 0.41 1.31
CA GLN A 27 11.87 1.65 2.03
C GLN A 27 10.51 1.62 2.70
N GLY A 28 9.76 0.52 2.71
CA GLY A 28 8.51 0.39 3.45
C GLY A 28 7.44 1.39 3.03
N TYR A 29 7.42 1.85 1.78
CA TYR A 29 6.34 2.71 1.28
C TYR A 29 5.45 1.91 0.33
N LEU A 30 4.24 1.61 0.81
CA LEU A 30 3.17 1.11 -0.03
C LEU A 30 2.56 2.28 -0.79
N THR A 31 2.37 2.18 -2.11
CA THR A 31 2.00 3.33 -2.95
C THR A 31 0.77 3.08 -3.82
N ILE A 32 0.07 4.17 -4.17
CA ILE A 32 -0.99 4.20 -5.20
C ILE A 32 -0.73 5.38 -6.15
N GLY A 33 -1.31 5.35 -7.35
CA GLY A 33 -1.14 6.42 -8.36
C GLY A 33 -1.79 7.75 -8.01
N TYR A 34 -2.30 8.46 -9.01
CA TYR A 34 -2.91 9.79 -8.87
C TYR A 34 -1.91 10.91 -8.49
N ALA A 35 -0.71 10.86 -9.07
CA ALA A 35 0.32 11.88 -8.88
C ALA A 35 -0.14 13.28 -9.32
N ASP A 36 -1.08 13.39 -10.25
CA ASP A 36 -1.68 14.67 -10.61
C ASP A 36 -2.59 15.27 -9.52
N LEU A 37 -3.07 14.46 -8.56
CA LEU A 37 -3.84 14.93 -7.41
C LEU A 37 -2.97 15.30 -6.20
N ASN A 38 -1.65 15.08 -6.28
CA ASN A 38 -0.75 15.29 -5.15
C ASN A 38 -0.15 16.72 -5.08
N ASP A 39 -0.59 17.63 -5.95
CA ASP A 39 -0.14 19.03 -5.96
C ASP A 39 -0.53 19.74 -4.65
N PRO A 40 0.43 20.25 -3.85
CA PRO A 40 0.14 20.96 -2.60
C PRO A 40 -0.73 22.20 -2.78
N ARG A 41 -0.79 22.75 -3.99
CA ARG A 41 -1.62 23.91 -4.30
C ARG A 41 -3.09 23.52 -4.49
N SER A 42 -3.38 22.25 -4.74
CA SER A 42 -4.74 21.74 -4.95
C SER A 42 -5.59 21.90 -3.69
N ASP A 43 -6.87 22.21 -3.89
CA ASP A 43 -7.85 22.23 -2.80
C ASP A 43 -8.05 20.85 -2.15
N PHE A 44 -7.77 19.77 -2.90
CA PHE A 44 -7.89 18.38 -2.46
C PHE A 44 -7.12 18.13 -1.15
N LEU A 45 -5.84 18.52 -1.14
CA LEU A 45 -4.97 18.33 0.02
C LEU A 45 -5.19 19.41 1.07
N LYS A 46 -5.29 20.69 0.66
CA LYS A 46 -5.44 21.83 1.59
C LYS A 46 -6.66 21.69 2.49
N ARG A 47 -7.77 21.19 1.94
CA ARG A 47 -9.03 21.03 2.67
C ARG A 47 -9.23 19.63 3.22
N ASN A 48 -8.24 18.73 3.08
CA ASN A 48 -8.33 17.32 3.45
C ASN A 48 -9.61 16.65 2.92
N LEU A 49 -9.97 16.90 1.65
CA LEU A 49 -11.25 16.46 1.08
C LEU A 49 -11.40 14.95 1.02
N PHE A 50 -10.31 14.20 1.20
CA PHE A 50 -10.32 12.75 1.26
C PHE A 50 -10.83 12.17 2.59
N LYS A 51 -10.94 12.97 3.67
CA LYS A 51 -11.32 12.45 5.01
C LYS A 51 -12.75 11.93 5.07
N ASP A 52 -13.67 12.58 4.36
CA ASP A 52 -15.06 12.15 4.26
C ASP A 52 -15.41 11.80 2.82
N PHE A 53 -16.20 10.74 2.66
CA PHE A 53 -16.49 10.22 1.33
C PHE A 53 -17.30 11.20 0.47
N SER A 54 -18.17 12.00 1.08
CA SER A 54 -19.03 12.95 0.36
C SER A 54 -18.21 14.06 -0.30
N SER A 55 -17.33 14.72 0.45
CA SER A 55 -16.40 15.73 -0.05
C SER A 55 -15.42 15.14 -1.05
N PHE A 56 -14.87 13.96 -0.76
CA PHE A 56 -13.98 13.25 -1.67
C PHE A 56 -14.67 13.00 -3.02
N ASN A 57 -15.86 12.43 -2.98
CA ASN A 57 -16.61 12.07 -4.19
C ASN A 57 -17.09 13.32 -4.94
N ALA A 58 -17.43 14.41 -4.24
CA ALA A 58 -17.75 15.68 -4.87
C ALA A 58 -16.54 16.28 -5.61
N PHE A 59 -15.35 16.26 -4.99
CA PHE A 59 -14.12 16.68 -5.64
C PHE A 59 -13.73 15.79 -6.82
N ILE A 60 -13.72 14.47 -6.64
CA ILE A 60 -13.29 13.54 -7.69
C ILE A 60 -14.17 13.66 -8.95
N LYS A 61 -15.47 13.98 -8.81
CA LYS A 61 -16.37 14.27 -9.94
C LYS A 61 -15.92 15.42 -10.83
N THR A 62 -15.11 16.35 -10.32
CA THR A 62 -14.56 17.47 -11.11
C THR A 62 -13.22 17.12 -11.77
N THR A 63 -12.75 15.88 -11.64
CA THR A 63 -11.46 15.41 -12.16
C THR A 63 -11.69 14.31 -13.21
N LYS A 64 -10.66 14.01 -14.01
CA LYS A 64 -10.66 12.85 -14.91
C LYS A 64 -10.71 11.49 -14.18
N HIS A 65 -10.60 11.48 -12.85
CA HIS A 65 -10.53 10.27 -12.02
C HIS A 65 -11.89 9.81 -11.48
N TYR A 66 -13.00 10.36 -11.98
CA TYR A 66 -14.34 9.90 -11.65
C TYR A 66 -14.66 8.55 -12.33
N ASN A 67 -14.06 7.49 -11.80
CA ASN A 67 -14.26 6.12 -12.24
C ASN A 67 -14.34 5.16 -11.02
N ALA A 68 -14.47 3.86 -11.25
CA ALA A 68 -14.63 2.88 -10.18
C ALA A 68 -13.40 2.79 -9.24
N SER A 69 -12.20 3.14 -9.72
CA SER A 69 -10.98 3.10 -8.91
C SER A 69 -10.94 4.15 -7.79
N ARG A 70 -11.80 5.18 -7.84
CA ARG A 70 -11.88 6.23 -6.81
C ARG A 70 -12.17 5.68 -5.41
N PHE A 71 -12.94 4.59 -5.31
CA PHE A 71 -13.22 3.95 -4.03
C PHE A 71 -11.94 3.36 -3.44
N SER A 72 -11.07 2.78 -4.27
CA SER A 72 -9.76 2.30 -3.84
C SER A 72 -8.89 3.46 -3.36
N LEU A 73 -8.87 4.58 -4.08
CA LEU A 73 -8.15 5.78 -3.64
C LEU A 73 -8.65 6.27 -2.28
N HIS A 74 -9.97 6.41 -2.10
CA HIS A 74 -10.53 6.83 -0.83
C HIS A 74 -10.15 5.91 0.33
N ARG A 75 -10.23 4.58 0.14
CA ARG A 75 -9.79 3.60 1.15
C ARG A 75 -8.33 3.83 1.54
N PHE A 76 -7.46 3.98 0.55
CA PHE A 76 -6.03 4.18 0.75
C PHE A 76 -5.74 5.47 1.53
N LEU A 77 -6.40 6.57 1.19
CA LEU A 77 -6.15 7.88 1.78
C LEU A 77 -6.76 8.04 3.17
N ALA A 78 -7.97 7.49 3.38
CA ALA A 78 -8.81 7.83 4.52
C ALA A 78 -9.00 6.68 5.53
N LEU A 79 -8.91 5.43 5.07
CA LEU A 79 -9.29 4.28 5.89
C LEU A 79 -8.09 3.48 6.39
N PHE A 80 -6.96 3.46 5.68
CA PHE A 80 -5.73 2.83 6.17
C PHE A 80 -5.18 3.65 7.33
N LYS A 81 -5.24 3.09 8.55
CA LYS A 81 -4.81 3.75 9.79
C LYS A 81 -3.58 3.06 10.36
N THR A 82 -2.80 3.80 11.14
CA THR A 82 -1.70 3.24 11.92
C THR A 82 -2.20 2.07 12.76
N GLY A 83 -1.48 0.95 12.67
CA GLY A 83 -1.86 -0.31 13.29
C GLY A 83 -2.64 -1.23 12.37
N ASP A 84 -3.24 -0.82 11.26
CA ASP A 84 -3.94 -1.76 10.38
C ASP A 84 -2.98 -2.76 9.71
N LEU A 85 -3.50 -3.94 9.33
CA LEU A 85 -2.76 -4.92 8.56
C LEU A 85 -3.09 -4.81 7.07
N ILE A 86 -2.06 -4.83 6.23
CA ILE A 86 -2.19 -4.82 4.77
C ILE A 86 -1.61 -6.12 4.21
N VAL A 87 -2.45 -6.87 3.51
CA VAL A 87 -2.07 -8.04 2.73
C VAL A 87 -1.78 -7.60 1.30
N VAL A 88 -0.56 -7.89 0.83
CA VAL A 88 -0.11 -7.57 -0.53
C VAL A 88 0.10 -8.88 -1.30
N PRO A 89 -0.79 -9.23 -2.24
CA PRO A 89 -0.63 -10.42 -3.09
C PRO A 89 0.47 -10.21 -4.12
N ASP A 90 1.25 -11.26 -4.39
CA ASP A 90 2.22 -11.32 -5.49
C ASP A 90 2.23 -12.71 -6.13
N LEU A 91 1.76 -12.85 -7.37
CA LEU A 91 1.63 -14.11 -8.12
C LEU A 91 1.16 -15.32 -7.26
N GLU A 92 2.09 -16.15 -6.79
CA GLU A 92 1.86 -17.38 -6.01
C GLU A 92 2.21 -17.23 -4.51
N ALA A 93 2.46 -15.99 -4.08
CA ALA A 93 2.82 -15.61 -2.74
C ALA A 93 2.01 -14.38 -2.26
N PHE A 94 2.20 -14.02 -1.00
CA PHE A 94 1.68 -12.79 -0.44
C PHE A 94 2.56 -12.32 0.73
N SER A 95 2.48 -11.03 1.03
CA SER A 95 3.15 -10.41 2.16
C SER A 95 2.15 -9.76 3.09
N ILE A 96 2.46 -9.69 4.38
CA ILE A 96 1.64 -9.00 5.39
C ILE A 96 2.46 -7.89 6.03
N TYR A 97 1.92 -6.67 5.98
CA TYR A 97 2.53 -5.48 6.56
C TYR A 97 1.62 -4.85 7.61
N GLU A 98 2.22 -4.15 8.57
CA GLU A 98 1.53 -3.27 9.50
C GLU A 98 1.74 -1.81 9.09
N VAL A 99 0.66 -1.02 9.05
CA VAL A 99 0.74 0.42 8.82
C VAL A 99 1.40 1.10 10.02
N VAL A 100 2.51 1.79 9.78
CA VAL A 100 3.20 2.57 10.82
C VAL A 100 2.87 4.05 10.73
N GLU A 101 2.55 4.54 9.54
CA GLU A 101 2.15 5.92 9.30
C GLU A 101 1.08 5.95 8.20
N GLY A 102 -0.01 6.69 8.45
CA GLY A 102 -1.11 6.86 7.52
C GLY A 102 -0.70 7.52 6.20
N SER A 103 -1.68 7.67 5.31
CA SER A 103 -1.42 8.14 3.95
C SER A 103 -0.89 9.57 3.89
N LYS A 104 0.08 9.80 3.01
CA LYS A 104 0.62 11.11 2.63
C LYS A 104 0.93 11.15 1.14
N THR A 105 1.16 12.35 0.62
CA THR A 105 1.66 12.50 -0.75
C THR A 105 3.07 11.91 -0.87
N ILE A 106 3.43 11.42 -2.05
CA ILE A 106 4.79 10.94 -2.32
C ILE A 106 5.85 12.01 -2.02
N ARG A 107 5.49 13.27 -2.27
CA ARG A 107 6.33 14.47 -2.03
C ARG A 107 6.64 14.65 -0.53
N GLY A 108 5.72 14.25 0.34
CA GLY A 108 5.86 14.29 1.80
C GLY A 108 6.63 13.11 2.38
N CYS A 109 7.03 12.13 1.56
CA CYS A 109 7.82 11.00 2.01
C CYS A 109 9.32 11.32 2.02
N THR A 110 10.02 10.75 3.01
CA THR A 110 11.49 10.71 3.03
C THR A 110 11.92 9.49 2.23
N ILE A 111 12.00 9.65 0.91
CA ILE A 111 12.48 8.63 -0.03
C ILE A 111 13.96 8.87 -0.31
N THR A 112 14.77 7.83 -0.19
CA THR A 112 16.18 7.80 -0.61
C THR A 112 16.32 7.25 -2.02
N PRO A 113 17.45 7.50 -2.71
CA PRO A 113 17.72 6.88 -4.01
C PRO A 113 17.55 5.36 -3.95
N PHE A 114 16.95 4.79 -4.99
CA PHE A 114 16.71 3.37 -5.15
C PHE A 114 16.64 3.03 -6.64
N LYS A 115 16.62 1.74 -6.95
CA LYS A 115 16.48 1.25 -8.32
C LYS A 115 15.16 0.53 -8.52
N THR A 116 14.73 0.50 -9.76
CA THR A 116 13.62 -0.36 -10.17
C THR A 116 14.02 -1.83 -10.19
N LEU A 117 13.06 -2.76 -10.34
CA LEU A 117 13.34 -4.19 -10.50
C LEU A 117 14.19 -4.50 -11.75
N GLN A 118 14.26 -3.58 -12.72
CA GLN A 118 15.17 -3.69 -13.87
C GLN A 118 16.47 -2.91 -13.69
N GLU A 119 16.89 -2.64 -12.45
CA GLU A 119 18.15 -2.00 -12.11
C GLU A 119 18.33 -0.57 -12.66
N GLN A 120 17.23 0.09 -13.05
CA GLN A 120 17.25 1.48 -13.47
C GLN A 120 17.09 2.42 -12.29
N GLU A 121 17.89 3.48 -12.22
CA GLU A 121 17.75 4.50 -11.17
C GLU A 121 16.40 5.23 -11.28
N VAL A 122 15.83 5.56 -10.13
CA VAL A 122 14.65 6.43 -10.04
C VAL A 122 15.10 7.84 -9.65
N THR A 123 14.75 8.81 -10.49
CA THR A 123 15.10 10.21 -10.24
C THR A 123 14.07 10.86 -9.32
N ILE A 124 14.54 11.49 -8.23
CA ILE A 124 13.70 12.27 -7.34
C ILE A 124 13.78 13.75 -7.76
N GLY A 125 12.65 14.32 -8.15
CA GLY A 125 12.57 15.72 -8.56
C GLY A 125 13.05 16.67 -7.45
N LYS A 126 14.03 17.53 -7.76
CA LYS A 126 14.60 18.45 -6.76
C LYS A 126 13.60 19.50 -6.25
N ALA A 127 12.78 20.03 -7.17
CA ALA A 127 11.82 21.08 -6.86
C ALA A 127 10.48 20.55 -6.38
N ASP A 128 10.03 19.42 -6.93
CA ASP A 128 8.69 18.91 -6.69
C ASP A 128 8.66 17.58 -5.94
N ARG A 129 9.80 16.93 -5.69
CA ARG A 129 9.88 15.67 -4.93
C ARG A 129 9.05 14.52 -5.54
N ASN A 130 8.60 14.65 -6.79
CA ASN A 130 7.95 13.56 -7.50
C ASN A 130 9.00 12.54 -7.97
N LEU A 131 8.53 11.35 -8.34
CA LEU A 131 9.37 10.29 -8.89
C LEU A 131 9.37 10.36 -10.41
N TYR A 132 10.54 10.20 -11.01
CA TYR A 132 10.76 10.25 -12.45
C TYR A 132 11.55 9.03 -12.92
N THR A 133 11.40 8.71 -14.20
CA THR A 133 12.29 7.77 -14.89
C THR A 133 13.75 8.19 -14.77
N HIS A 134 14.67 7.25 -14.98
CA HIS A 134 16.12 7.49 -14.83
C HIS A 134 16.63 8.72 -15.62
N ASP A 135 16.07 8.98 -16.81
CA ASP A 135 16.39 10.12 -17.66
C ASP A 135 15.74 11.45 -17.22
N GLY A 136 14.89 11.42 -16.19
CA GLY A 136 14.16 12.56 -15.66
C GLY A 136 13.01 13.06 -16.55
N THR A 137 12.68 12.36 -17.65
CA THR A 137 11.76 12.90 -18.66
C THR A 137 10.30 12.62 -18.36
N LYS A 138 10.00 11.49 -17.69
CA LYS A 138 8.63 11.06 -17.42
C LYS A 138 8.40 10.91 -15.92
N MET A 139 7.39 11.61 -15.43
CA MET A 139 6.89 11.42 -14.07
C MET A 139 6.27 10.02 -13.97
N ILE A 140 6.61 9.31 -12.89
CA ILE A 140 6.03 8.03 -12.51
C ILE A 140 4.78 8.31 -11.70
N ASP A 141 3.63 7.73 -12.10
CA ASP A 141 2.35 7.97 -11.44
C ASP A 141 2.24 7.17 -10.13
N LEU A 142 2.96 7.63 -9.10
CA LEU A 142 2.86 7.19 -7.71
C LEU A 142 2.58 8.43 -6.85
N GLY A 143 1.31 8.76 -6.65
CA GLY A 143 0.89 10.03 -6.06
C GLY A 143 0.90 10.04 -4.55
N PHE A 144 0.56 8.90 -3.93
CA PHE A 144 0.36 8.77 -2.50
C PHE A 144 1.04 7.51 -1.97
N ALA A 145 1.43 7.58 -0.71
CA ALA A 145 2.09 6.48 -0.02
C ALA A 145 1.58 6.34 1.42
N VAL A 146 1.64 5.12 1.93
CA VAL A 146 1.46 4.75 3.33
C VAL A 146 2.78 4.12 3.79
N LYS A 147 3.28 4.50 4.97
CA LYS A 147 4.47 3.85 5.52
C LYS A 147 4.05 2.58 6.23
N VAL A 148 4.70 1.49 5.89
CA VAL A 148 4.45 0.16 6.45
C VAL A 148 5.75 -0.49 6.90
N LYS A 149 5.63 -1.54 7.72
CA LYS A 149 6.72 -2.47 8.03
C LYS A 149 6.22 -3.91 7.87
N PRO A 150 7.07 -4.87 7.49
CA PRO A 150 6.69 -6.27 7.51
C PRO A 150 6.20 -6.68 8.91
N VAL A 151 5.16 -7.50 8.96
CA VAL A 151 4.83 -8.19 10.21
C VAL A 151 5.87 -9.27 10.45
N SER A 152 6.45 -9.30 11.64
CA SER A 152 7.39 -10.34 12.03
C SER A 152 6.72 -11.32 12.99
N ILE A 153 6.90 -12.61 12.75
CA ILE A 153 6.38 -13.70 13.59
C ILE A 153 7.53 -14.41 14.31
N VAL A 154 7.33 -14.70 15.60
CA VAL A 154 8.30 -15.43 16.42
C VAL A 154 7.90 -16.91 16.44
N GLY A 155 8.75 -17.76 15.87
CA GLY A 155 8.61 -19.21 15.90
C GLY A 155 8.80 -19.77 17.31
N LEU A 156 8.36 -21.02 17.53
CA LEU A 156 8.48 -21.70 18.83
C LEU A 156 9.94 -21.88 19.28
N ASN A 157 10.87 -21.87 18.34
CA ASN A 157 12.32 -21.90 18.58
C ASN A 157 12.92 -20.51 18.90
N GLY A 158 12.08 -19.47 19.06
CA GLY A 158 12.50 -18.10 19.34
C GLY A 158 13.01 -17.32 18.13
N ARG A 159 13.03 -17.91 16.93
CA ARG A 159 13.47 -17.22 15.70
C ARG A 159 12.36 -16.34 15.17
N THR A 160 12.74 -15.17 14.67
CA THR A 160 11.81 -14.24 14.02
C THR A 160 11.88 -14.40 12.51
N LYS A 161 10.74 -14.40 11.83
CA LYS A 161 10.64 -14.34 10.37
C LYS A 161 9.70 -13.21 9.96
N ASP A 162 10.09 -12.43 8.97
CA ASP A 162 9.20 -11.45 8.35
C ASP A 162 8.22 -12.14 7.41
N CYS A 163 6.96 -11.71 7.45
CA CYS A 163 5.88 -12.20 6.61
C CYS A 163 5.95 -11.60 5.20
N VAL A 164 7.07 -11.81 4.53
CA VAL A 164 7.34 -11.38 3.14
C VAL A 164 7.39 -12.62 2.25
N ASP A 165 6.77 -12.51 1.08
CA ASP A 165 6.72 -13.53 0.03
C ASP A 165 6.34 -14.93 0.55
N LEU A 166 5.29 -14.99 1.37
CA LEU A 166 4.74 -16.24 1.91
C LEU A 166 4.04 -17.02 0.79
N PRO A 167 4.46 -18.27 0.49
CA PRO A 167 3.79 -19.09 -0.50
C PRO A 167 2.31 -19.32 -0.16
N VAL A 168 1.42 -19.06 -1.12
CA VAL A 168 -0.02 -19.24 -0.93
C VAL A 168 -0.36 -20.70 -0.58
N SER A 169 0.32 -21.66 -1.22
CA SER A 169 0.13 -23.10 -0.99
C SER A 169 0.35 -23.53 0.46
N ASP A 170 1.22 -22.81 1.16
CA ASP A 170 1.71 -23.23 2.47
C ASP A 170 1.08 -22.41 3.59
N PHE A 171 0.71 -21.14 3.32
CA PHE A 171 0.30 -20.18 4.35
C PHE A 171 -1.15 -19.71 4.24
N ALA A 172 -1.84 -19.91 3.10
CA ALA A 172 -3.21 -19.44 2.93
C ALA A 172 -4.21 -20.60 3.00
N ASP A 173 -5.23 -20.44 3.85
CA ASP A 173 -6.43 -21.28 3.75
C ASP A 173 -7.27 -20.93 2.51
N GLU A 174 -8.31 -21.72 2.23
CA GLU A 174 -9.15 -21.52 1.04
C GLU A 174 -9.78 -20.11 0.97
N LEU A 175 -10.14 -19.53 2.12
CA LEU A 175 -10.76 -18.22 2.20
C LEU A 175 -9.75 -17.11 1.86
N LEU A 176 -8.55 -17.16 2.45
CA LEU A 176 -7.48 -16.22 2.14
C LEU A 176 -7.01 -16.38 0.69
N ALA A 177 -6.81 -17.62 0.21
CA ALA A 177 -6.43 -17.89 -1.17
C ALA A 177 -7.46 -17.35 -2.17
N SER A 178 -8.76 -17.40 -1.84
CA SER A 178 -9.82 -16.78 -2.63
C SER A 178 -9.72 -15.25 -2.62
N ALA A 179 -9.51 -14.64 -1.45
CA ALA A 179 -9.38 -13.19 -1.32
C ALA A 179 -8.15 -12.62 -2.04
N LEU A 180 -7.04 -13.36 -2.09
CA LEU A 180 -5.83 -12.97 -2.84
C LEU A 180 -6.09 -12.85 -4.36
N LYS A 181 -7.17 -13.44 -4.89
CA LYS A 181 -7.60 -13.33 -6.30
C LYS A 181 -8.45 -12.08 -6.58
N ILE A 182 -8.81 -11.30 -5.56
CA ILE A 182 -9.57 -10.05 -5.73
C ILE A 182 -8.78 -9.11 -6.65
N LYS A 183 -9.47 -8.56 -7.66
CA LYS A 183 -8.88 -7.67 -8.68
C LYS A 183 -8.94 -6.19 -8.31
N SER A 184 -9.71 -5.80 -7.28
CA SER A 184 -9.70 -4.42 -6.81
C SER A 184 -8.35 -4.07 -6.18
N ILE A 185 -7.88 -2.84 -6.40
CA ILE A 185 -6.62 -2.34 -5.82
C ILE A 185 -6.69 -2.42 -4.29
N ASN A 186 -7.78 -1.92 -3.68
CA ASN A 186 -7.97 -1.96 -2.23
C ASN A 186 -9.31 -2.59 -1.83
N GLY A 187 -9.29 -3.50 -0.86
CA GLY A 187 -10.48 -4.16 -0.31
C GLY A 187 -10.38 -4.42 1.19
N ASP A 188 -11.51 -4.33 1.88
CA ASP A 188 -11.62 -4.73 3.29
C ASP A 188 -11.75 -6.25 3.36
N ILE A 189 -10.85 -6.88 4.10
CA ILE A 189 -10.82 -8.32 4.37
C ILE A 189 -10.79 -8.61 5.87
N THR A 190 -11.25 -7.68 6.71
CA THR A 190 -11.28 -7.83 8.18
C THR A 190 -12.04 -9.07 8.62
N HIS A 191 -13.05 -9.51 7.85
CA HIS A 191 -13.77 -10.76 8.09
C HIS A 191 -12.86 -12.02 8.02
N LEU A 192 -11.69 -11.94 7.40
CA LEU A 192 -10.68 -13.00 7.30
C LEU A 192 -9.63 -12.96 8.43
N THR A 193 -9.90 -12.26 9.54
CA THR A 193 -8.99 -12.18 10.70
C THR A 193 -8.44 -13.54 11.11
N LYS A 194 -9.29 -14.58 11.20
CA LYS A 194 -8.84 -15.94 11.57
C LYS A 194 -7.87 -16.54 10.56
N SER A 195 -8.11 -16.36 9.26
CA SER A 195 -7.23 -16.85 8.20
C SER A 195 -5.86 -16.18 8.26
N ILE A 196 -5.83 -14.86 8.55
CA ILE A 196 -4.58 -14.12 8.75
C ILE A 196 -3.85 -14.58 10.01
N GLU A 197 -4.55 -14.74 11.14
CA GLU A 197 -3.95 -15.29 12.36
C GLU A 197 -3.36 -16.70 12.14
N ASN A 198 -4.03 -17.54 11.34
CA ASN A 198 -3.51 -18.85 10.99
C ASN A 198 -2.25 -18.77 10.13
N ALA A 199 -2.24 -17.93 9.09
CA ALA A 199 -1.06 -17.68 8.26
C ALA A 199 0.15 -17.25 9.10
N LEU A 200 -0.08 -16.39 10.10
CA LEU A 200 0.95 -15.93 11.04
C LEU A 200 1.41 -17.01 12.03
N ARG A 201 0.60 -18.06 12.26
CA ARG A 201 0.92 -19.18 13.18
C ARG A 201 1.57 -20.38 12.48
N ILE A 202 1.49 -20.52 11.16
CA ILE A 202 2.00 -21.70 10.44
C ILE A 202 3.53 -21.81 10.48
N TYR A 203 4.27 -20.73 10.76
CA TYR A 203 5.73 -20.76 10.97
C TYR A 203 6.18 -21.43 12.29
N LYS A 204 5.47 -22.47 12.71
CA LYS A 204 5.73 -23.22 13.93
C LYS A 204 6.65 -24.43 13.75
N ASN A 205 7.09 -24.74 12.53
CA ASN A 205 7.99 -25.87 12.25
C ASN A 205 9.23 -25.43 11.48
#